data_AF-A0A353U1U6-F1
#
_entry.id   AF-A0A353U1U6-F1
#
_cell.length_a   1.000
_cell.length_b   1.000
_cell.length_c   1.000
_cell.angle_alpha   90.00
_cell.angle_beta   90.00
_cell.angle_gamma   90.00
#
_symmetry.space_group_name_H-M   'P 1'
#
loop_
_entity.id
_entity.type
_entity.pdbx_description
1 polymer ?
#
loop_
_entity_poly.entity_id
_entity_poly.type
_entity_poly.pdbx_seq_one_letter_code
_entity_poly.pdbx_strand_id
1 'polypeptide(L)'
;VTIDNDRHVDDIVDDLKKFGTVELDRDQVIICVVGDLVRDNKGYAYRIFNALKDIPVRMISYGGSDHNISMLVSAEHKKVALRALSDKLF
;
A
#
# COMPACT_ATOMS: atom_id res chain seq x y z
N VAL A 1 -2.61 4.92 9.95
CA VAL A 1 -1.65 6.04 9.81
C VAL A 1 -0.26 5.43 9.71
N THR A 2 0.57 5.87 8.77
CA THR A 2 1.97 5.44 8.69
C THR A 2 2.87 6.37 9.50
N ILE A 3 3.96 5.83 10.04
CA ILE A 3 4.85 6.55 10.95
C ILE A 3 6.28 6.36 10.47
N ASP A 4 6.93 7.46 10.07
CA ASP A 4 8.33 7.45 9.62
C ASP A 4 9.33 7.70 10.77
N ASN A 5 8.86 8.31 11.86
CA ASN A 5 9.63 8.56 13.08
C ASN A 5 8.96 7.87 14.27
N ASP A 6 9.59 6.82 14.77
CA ASP A 6 9.02 5.97 15.80
C ASP A 6 9.27 6.45 17.24
N ARG A 7 9.94 7.58 17.44
CA ARG A 7 10.35 8.08 18.77
C ARG A 7 9.23 8.21 19.80
N HIS A 8 8.02 8.52 19.35
CA HIS A 8 6.84 8.73 20.20
C HIS A 8 5.75 7.68 20.00
N VAL A 9 6.05 6.57 19.31
CA VAL A 9 5.04 5.55 18.99
C VAL A 9 4.43 4.95 20.25
N ASP A 10 5.23 4.70 21.27
CA ASP A 10 4.73 4.11 22.52
C ASP A 10 3.76 5.04 23.24
N ASP A 11 4.10 6.34 23.35
CA ASP A 11 3.22 7.36 23.93
C ASP A 11 1.89 7.49 23.16
N ILE A 12 1.96 7.50 21.81
CA ILE A 12 0.79 7.59 20.93
C ILE A 12 -0.10 6.35 21.10
N VAL A 13 0.50 5.17 21.15
CA VAL A 13 -0.22 3.90 21.31
C VAL A 13 -0.94 3.87 22.65
N ASP A 14 -0.28 4.29 23.73
CA ASP A 14 -0.88 4.29 25.07
C ASP A 14 -2.02 5.30 25.21
N ASP A 15 -1.96 6.43 24.51
CA ASP A 15 -3.10 7.36 24.45
C ASP A 15 -4.27 6.79 23.63
N LEU A 16 -3.98 6.20 22.47
CA LEU A 16 -5.01 5.64 21.58
C LEU A 16 -5.69 4.39 22.16
N LYS A 17 -4.99 3.59 22.99
CA LYS A 17 -5.56 2.42 23.69
C LYS A 17 -6.77 2.75 24.56
N LYS A 18 -6.92 4.01 24.99
CA LYS A 18 -8.09 4.49 25.74
C LYS A 18 -9.37 4.48 24.90
N PHE A 19 -9.23 4.53 23.57
CA PHE A 19 -10.34 4.61 22.62
C PHE A 19 -10.60 3.32 21.85
N GLY A 20 -9.70 2.32 21.93
CA GLY A 20 -9.88 1.03 21.27
C GLY A 20 -8.61 0.17 21.26
N THR A 21 -8.68 -0.96 20.56
CA THR A 21 -7.51 -1.84 20.36
C THR A 21 -6.56 -1.21 19.33
N VAL A 22 -5.28 -1.12 19.68
CA VAL A 22 -4.24 -0.57 18.82
C VAL A 22 -3.23 -1.67 18.51
N GLU A 23 -2.95 -1.87 17.22
CA GLU A 23 -1.94 -2.81 16.73
C GLU A 23 -0.88 -2.05 15.93
N LEU A 24 0.38 -2.44 16.10
CA LEU A 24 1.51 -1.92 15.32
C LEU A 24 1.95 -2.97 14.30
N ASP A 25 1.85 -2.61 13.02
CA ASP A 25 2.33 -3.42 11.90
C ASP A 25 3.61 -2.74 11.35
N ARG A 26 4.76 -3.41 11.54
CA ARG A 26 6.10 -2.89 11.20
C ARG A 26 6.58 -3.45 9.86
N ASP A 27 7.66 -2.88 9.36
CA ASP A 27 8.34 -3.34 8.14
C ASP A 27 7.44 -3.41 6.91
N GLN A 28 6.56 -2.43 6.77
CA GLN A 28 5.70 -2.27 5.61
C GLN A 28 6.26 -1.21 4.66
N VAL A 29 5.96 -1.36 3.37
CA VAL A 29 6.30 -0.36 2.34
C VAL A 29 5.07 -0.01 1.52
N ILE A 30 4.94 1.28 1.23
CA ILE A 30 3.92 1.78 0.32
C ILE A 30 4.48 1.77 -1.10
N ILE A 31 3.72 1.20 -2.04
CA ILE A 31 3.96 1.27 -3.47
C ILE A 31 2.79 2.02 -4.11
N CYS A 32 3.10 3.10 -4.83
CA CYS A 32 2.12 3.90 -5.56
C CYS A 32 2.30 3.69 -7.06
N VAL A 33 1.24 3.27 -7.74
CA VAL A 33 1.17 3.28 -9.20
C VAL A 33 0.44 4.54 -9.62
N VAL A 34 1.17 5.42 -10.31
CA VAL A 34 0.66 6.71 -10.80
C VAL A 34 0.49 6.64 -12.30
N GLY A 35 -0.67 7.09 -12.80
CA GLY A 35 -0.97 7.10 -14.22
C GLY A 35 -2.36 7.66 -14.49
N ASP A 36 -2.79 7.60 -15.75
CA ASP A 36 -4.14 7.97 -16.14
C ASP A 36 -5.12 6.82 -15.80
N LEU A 37 -5.49 6.74 -14.53
CA LEU A 37 -6.41 5.75 -13.96
C LEU A 37 -7.87 6.20 -14.03
N VAL A 38 -8.18 7.20 -14.89
CA VAL A 38 -9.52 7.76 -15.07
C VAL A 38 -10.52 6.64 -15.35
N ARG A 39 -11.74 6.85 -14.86
CA ARG A 39 -12.88 5.90 -14.85
C ARG A 39 -13.16 5.18 -16.19
N ASP A 40 -12.73 5.74 -17.33
CA ASP A 40 -12.88 5.14 -18.65
C ASP A 40 -11.77 4.14 -19.05
N ASN A 41 -10.62 4.12 -18.36
CA ASN A 41 -9.52 3.17 -18.58
C ASN A 41 -9.79 1.81 -17.90
N LYS A 42 -10.81 1.11 -18.42
CA LYS A 42 -11.23 -0.20 -17.92
C LYS A 42 -10.07 -1.20 -17.93
N GLY A 43 -9.90 -1.92 -16.82
CA GLY A 43 -8.93 -3.01 -16.69
C GLY A 43 -7.55 -2.59 -16.17
N TYR A 44 -7.27 -1.31 -15.96
CA TYR A 44 -5.95 -0.90 -15.44
C TYR A 44 -5.73 -1.34 -13.99
N ALA A 45 -6.74 -1.17 -13.13
CA ALA A 45 -6.72 -1.72 -11.77
C ALA A 45 -6.52 -3.25 -11.78
N TYR A 46 -7.19 -3.96 -12.69
CA TYR A 46 -6.99 -5.41 -12.88
C TYR A 46 -5.54 -5.74 -13.26
N ARG A 47 -4.91 -5.00 -14.18
CA ARG A 47 -3.50 -5.22 -14.56
C ARG A 47 -2.56 -5.07 -13.36
N ILE A 48 -2.77 -4.05 -12.52
CA ILE A 48 -1.98 -3.83 -11.31
C ILE A 48 -2.13 -5.02 -10.34
N PHE A 49 -3.36 -5.40 -9.98
CA PHE A 49 -3.56 -6.49 -9.03
C PHE A 49 -3.18 -7.87 -9.59
N ASN A 50 -3.33 -8.07 -10.90
CA ASN A 50 -2.86 -9.27 -11.57
C ASN A 50 -1.32 -9.36 -11.60
N ALA A 51 -0.62 -8.23 -11.67
CA ALA A 51 0.84 -8.21 -11.52
C ALA A 51 1.29 -8.66 -10.13
N LEU A 52 0.48 -8.39 -9.10
CA LEU A 52 0.76 -8.74 -7.71
C LEU A 52 0.09 -10.04 -7.25
N LYS A 53 -0.46 -10.85 -8.16
CA LYS A 53 -1.25 -12.05 -7.81
C LYS A 53 -0.56 -13.04 -6.85
N ASP A 54 0.77 -13.10 -6.87
CA ASP A 54 1.58 -14.00 -6.06
C ASP A 54 2.25 -13.30 -4.86
N ILE A 55 1.84 -12.05 -4.56
CA ILE A 55 2.43 -11.21 -3.52
C ILE A 55 1.33 -10.79 -2.53
N PRO A 56 1.49 -11.08 -1.23
CA PRO A 56 0.54 -10.64 -0.22
C PRO A 56 0.44 -9.10 -0.17
N VAL A 57 -0.74 -8.58 -0.48
CA VAL A 57 -1.06 -7.15 -0.34
C VAL A 57 -1.83 -6.94 0.96
N ARG A 58 -1.27 -6.13 1.86
CA ARG A 58 -1.83 -5.87 3.19
C ARG A 58 -2.97 -4.86 3.15
N MET A 59 -2.85 -3.85 2.30
CA MET A 59 -3.82 -2.77 2.17
C MET A 59 -3.83 -2.26 0.72
N ILE A 60 -5.02 -1.87 0.26
CA ILE A 60 -5.23 -1.19 -1.02
C ILE A 60 -5.96 0.12 -0.73
N SER A 61 -5.45 1.21 -1.28
CA SER A 61 -6.11 2.52 -1.30
C SER A 61 -6.33 2.94 -2.75
N TYR A 62 -7.61 3.04 -3.12
CA TYR A 62 -8.06 3.39 -4.47
C TYR A 62 -9.37 4.21 -4.38
N GLY A 63 -9.59 5.09 -5.34
CA GLY A 63 -10.79 5.93 -5.43
C GLY A 63 -10.68 7.30 -4.74
N GLY A 64 -9.58 7.57 -4.04
CA GLY A 64 -9.27 8.91 -3.51
C GLY A 64 -8.69 9.88 -4.56
N SER A 65 -8.26 9.36 -5.71
CA SER A 65 -7.75 10.12 -6.86
C SER A 65 -7.95 9.30 -8.13
N ASP A 66 -8.26 9.97 -9.24
CA ASP A 66 -8.33 9.34 -10.57
C ASP A 66 -6.96 9.01 -11.17
N HIS A 67 -5.88 9.22 -10.41
CA HIS A 67 -4.51 9.06 -10.91
C HIS A 67 -3.60 8.18 -10.05
N ASN A 68 -4.08 7.67 -8.91
CA ASN A 68 -3.23 6.92 -7.99
C ASN A 68 -3.94 5.69 -7.40
N ILE A 69 -3.26 4.54 -7.49
CA ILE A 69 -3.52 3.37 -6.65
C ILE A 69 -2.31 3.19 -5.74
N SER A 70 -2.53 3.22 -4.43
CA SER A 70 -1.49 2.97 -3.42
C SER A 70 -1.74 1.63 -2.73
N MET A 71 -0.68 0.88 -2.49
CA MET A 71 -0.74 -0.46 -1.90
C MET A 71 0.31 -0.59 -0.82
N LEU A 72 -0.02 -1.34 0.23
CA LEU A 72 0.90 -1.68 1.31
C LEU A 72 1.32 -3.14 1.19
N VAL A 73 2.62 -3.40 1.20
CA VAL A 73 3.20 -4.75 1.17
C VAL A 73 4.32 -4.86 2.22
N SER A 74 4.62 -6.07 2.68
CA SER A 74 5.80 -6.32 3.52
C SER A 74 7.08 -5.87 2.80
N ALA A 75 8.01 -5.26 3.54
CA ALA A 75 9.28 -4.76 3.02
C ALA A 75 10.10 -5.86 2.34
N GLU A 76 9.96 -7.11 2.77
CA GLU A 76 10.62 -8.27 2.15
C GLU A 76 10.18 -8.48 0.69
N HIS A 77 8.93 -8.17 0.37
CA HIS A 77 8.35 -8.33 -0.96
C HIS A 77 8.58 -7.13 -1.87
N LYS A 78 9.13 -6.02 -1.34
CA LYS A 78 9.35 -4.76 -2.08
C LYS A 78 9.96 -4.97 -3.46
N LYS A 79 11.08 -5.69 -3.53
CA LYS A 79 11.82 -5.88 -4.80
C LYS A 79 11.03 -6.69 -5.82
N VAL A 80 10.35 -7.74 -5.36
CA VAL A 80 9.56 -8.63 -6.23
C VAL A 80 8.31 -7.88 -6.72
N ALA A 81 7.64 -7.15 -5.84
CA ALA A 81 6.48 -6.33 -6.17
C ALA A 81 6.81 -5.26 -7.22
N LEU A 82 7.90 -4.50 -7.02
CA LEU A 82 8.32 -3.49 -7.97
C LEU A 82 8.68 -4.08 -9.34
N ARG A 83 9.37 -5.22 -9.38
CA ARG A 83 9.69 -5.93 -10.63
C ARG A 83 8.43 -6.42 -11.33
N ALA A 84 7.53 -7.10 -10.61
CA ALA A 84 6.30 -7.64 -11.19
C ALA A 84 5.40 -6.53 -11.74
N LEU A 85 5.28 -5.40 -11.03
CA LEU A 85 4.57 -4.22 -11.51
C LEU A 85 5.25 -3.64 -12.75
N SER A 86 6.58 -3.51 -12.74
CA SER A 86 7.33 -3.02 -13.89
C SER A 86 7.07 -3.89 -15.12
N ASP A 87 7.28 -5.20 -15.01
CA ASP A 87 7.20 -6.18 -16.12
C ASP A 87 5.78 -6.32 -16.72
N LYS A 88 4.74 -5.95 -15.98
CA LYS A 88 3.34 -6.08 -16.42
C LYS A 88 2.69 -4.78 -16.86
N LEU A 89 3.22 -3.64 -16.41
CA LEU A 89 2.65 -2.33 -16.68
C LEU A 89 3.44 -1.57 -17.75
N PHE A 90 4.74 -1.81 -17.88
CA PHE A 90 5.66 -1.13 -18.80
C PHE A 90 6.41 -2.15 -19.66
#